data_AF-A0A2D4P2J1-F1
#
_entry.id   AF-A0A2D4P2J1-F1
#
_cell.length_a   1.000
_cell.length_b   1.000
_cell.length_c   1.000
_cell.angle_alpha   90.00
_cell.angle_beta   90.00
_cell.angle_gamma   90.00
#
_symmetry.space_group_name_H-M   'P 1'
#
loop_
_entity.id
_entity.type
_entity.pdbx_description
1 polymer ?
#
loop_
_entity_poly.entity_id
_entity_poly.type
_entity_poly.pdbx_seq_one_letter_code
_entity_poly.pdbx_strand_id
1 'polypeptide(L)'
;KPVLDSVNEIIQSSRLAIVLLTPHSVTDPWCQRILDWNLVHTVHQKGAKVIPVYVDVTPEQMPLTLRHLTGLKYRERYFKKRLIDSLKKTKATCCPSSTTG
;
A
#
# COMPACT_ATOMS: atom_id res chain seq x y z
N LYS A 1 4.54 27.81 16.02
CA LYS A 1 3.56 27.11 15.16
C LYS A 1 4.19 25.76 14.76
N PRO A 2 4.05 24.69 15.58
CA PRO A 2 4.82 23.44 15.38
C PRO A 2 4.08 22.35 14.61
N VAL A 3 2.84 22.60 14.16
CA VAL A 3 1.95 21.56 13.62
C VAL A 3 2.43 21.01 12.27
N LEU A 4 3.12 21.81 11.46
CA LEU A 4 3.58 21.37 10.12
C LEU A 4 4.75 20.39 10.18
N ASP A 5 5.71 20.62 11.08
CA ASP A 5 6.90 19.76 11.21
C ASP A 5 6.50 18.36 11.69
N SER A 6 5.54 18.28 12.62
CA SER A 6 4.98 17.02 13.09
C SER A 6 4.23 16.25 11.99
N VAL A 7 3.51 16.93 11.09
CA VAL A 7 2.81 16.26 9.98
C VAL A 7 3.79 15.64 8.99
N ASN A 8 4.90 16.33 8.69
CA ASN A 8 5.93 15.79 7.80
C ASN A 8 6.66 14.59 8.40
N GLU A 9 6.99 14.60 9.70
CA GLU A 9 7.55 13.43 10.40
C GLU A 9 6.57 12.25 10.47
N ILE A 10 5.28 12.52 10.68
CA ILE A 10 4.22 11.51 10.68
C ILE A 10 4.04 10.89 9.27
N ILE A 11 4.20 11.68 8.21
CA ILE A 11 4.13 11.20 6.83
C ILE A 11 5.38 10.38 6.48
N GLN A 12 6.59 10.82 6.85
CA GLN A 12 7.83 10.09 6.55
C GLN A 12 7.99 8.79 7.36
N SER A 13 7.36 8.69 8.53
CA SER A 13 7.29 7.45 9.33
C SER A 13 6.17 6.50 8.91
N SER A 14 5.27 6.91 8.01
CA SER A 14 4.16 6.08 7.53
C SER A 14 4.69 5.00 6.58
N ARG A 15 4.88 3.79 7.11
CA ARG A 15 5.31 2.59 6.38
C ARG A 15 4.18 1.97 5.55
N LEU A 16 3.38 2.80 4.87
CA LEU A 16 2.22 2.34 4.12
C LEU A 16 2.02 3.15 2.83
N ALA A 17 1.98 2.44 1.70
CA ALA A 17 1.67 2.99 0.39
C ALA A 17 0.35 2.41 -0.12
N ILE A 18 -0.55 3.27 -0.58
CA ILE A 18 -1.78 2.86 -1.28
C ILE A 18 -1.54 3.06 -2.77
N VAL A 19 -1.71 2.00 -3.56
CA VAL A 19 -1.50 2.06 -5.01
C VAL A 19 -2.84 1.87 -5.71
N LEU A 20 -3.26 2.89 -6.46
CA LEU A 20 -4.52 2.85 -7.20
C LEU A 20 -4.30 2.25 -8.59
N LEU A 21 -5.12 1.28 -8.96
CA LEU A 21 -5.01 0.54 -10.21
C LEU A 21 -6.32 0.65 -10.97
N THR A 22 -6.28 1.34 -12.10
CA THR A 22 -7.36 1.48 -13.08
C THR A 22 -7.07 0.63 -14.32
N PRO A 23 -8.06 0.36 -15.19
CA PRO A 23 -7.83 -0.39 -16.43
C PRO A 23 -6.69 0.19 -17.26
N HIS A 24 -6.64 1.52 -17.40
CA HIS A 24 -5.57 2.20 -18.13
C HIS A 24 -4.20 1.94 -17.51
N SER A 25 -4.07 2.05 -16.18
CA SER A 25 -2.79 1.87 -15.49
C SER A 25 -2.26 0.43 -15.54
N VAL A 26 -3.15 -0.57 -15.60
CA VAL A 26 -2.73 -1.98 -15.67
C VAL A 26 -2.41 -2.43 -17.08
N THR A 27 -2.92 -1.74 -18.10
CA THR A 27 -2.61 -2.00 -19.51
C THR A 27 -1.41 -1.21 -20.03
N ASP A 28 -1.05 -0.10 -19.38
CA ASP A 28 0.07 0.74 -19.79
C ASP A 28 1.43 0.11 -19.37
N PRO A 29 2.31 -0.25 -20.33
CA PRO A 29 3.61 -0.85 -20.03
C PRO A 29 4.52 0.03 -19.17
N TRP A 30 4.41 1.35 -19.28
CA TRP A 30 5.16 2.30 -18.46
C TRP A 30 4.69 2.23 -17.00
N CYS A 31 3.38 2.22 -16.78
CA CYS A 31 2.80 2.07 -15.44
C CYS A 31 3.19 0.73 -14.81
N GLN A 32 3.21 -0.37 -15.57
CA GLN A 32 3.66 -1.67 -15.07
C GLN A 32 5.12 -1.64 -14.60
N ARG A 33 6.02 -1.03 -15.37
CA ARG A 33 7.44 -0.90 -14.98
C ARG A 33 7.61 -0.07 -13.71
N ILE A 34 6.88 1.04 -13.59
CA ILE A 34 6.88 1.88 -12.38
C ILE A 34 6.38 1.06 -11.19
N LEU A 35 5.34 0.27 -11.37
CA LEU A 35 4.75 -0.55 -10.32
C LEU A 35 5.74 -1.59 -9.80
N ASP A 36 6.39 -2.33 -10.69
CA ASP A 36 7.37 -3.37 -10.32
C ASP A 36 8.59 -2.75 -9.63
N TRP A 37 9.11 -1.63 -10.16
CA TRP A 37 10.21 -0.90 -9.51
C TRP A 37 9.82 -0.46 -8.10
N ASN A 38 8.65 0.16 -7.95
CA ASN A 38 8.21 0.64 -6.64
C ASN A 38 7.90 -0.49 -5.66
N LEU A 39 7.38 -1.64 -6.12
CA LEU A 39 7.17 -2.81 -5.26
C LEU A 39 8.48 -3.33 -4.70
N VAL A 40 9.49 -3.52 -5.56
CA VAL A 40 10.80 -4.01 -5.15
C VAL A 40 11.44 -3.04 -4.17
N HIS A 41 11.48 -1.75 -4.49
CA HIS A 41 12.13 -0.75 -3.62
C HIS A 41 11.35 -0.47 -2.32
N THR A 42 10.02 -0.37 -2.38
CA THR A 42 9.19 0.01 -1.23
C THR A 42 9.02 -1.14 -0.24
N VAL A 43 8.83 -2.37 -0.73
CA VAL A 43 8.64 -3.54 0.12
C VAL A 43 9.97 -4.05 0.66
N HIS A 44 10.98 -4.25 -0.21
CA HIS A 44 12.24 -4.86 0.25
C HIS A 44 13.19 -3.89 0.96
N GLN A 45 13.27 -2.62 0.55
CA GLN A 45 14.27 -1.71 1.11
C GLN A 45 13.74 -0.87 2.27
N LYS A 46 12.44 -0.52 2.25
CA LYS A 46 11.83 0.36 3.25
C LYS A 46 10.90 -0.37 4.23
N GLY A 47 10.63 -1.66 4.00
CA GLY A 47 9.70 -2.45 4.81
C GLY A 47 8.29 -1.84 4.85
N ALA A 48 7.91 -1.11 3.80
CA ALA A 48 6.62 -0.44 3.73
C ALA A 48 5.56 -1.38 3.16
N LYS A 49 4.40 -1.39 3.81
CA LYS A 49 3.26 -2.19 3.40
C LYS A 49 2.56 -1.54 2.21
N VAL A 50 2.39 -2.29 1.14
CA VAL A 50 1.66 -1.84 -0.06
C VAL A 50 0.22 -2.37 0.00
N ILE A 51 -0.76 -1.48 -0.20
CA ILE A 51 -2.18 -1.83 -0.35
C ILE A 51 -2.61 -1.49 -1.77
N PRO A 52 -2.74 -2.48 -2.67
CA PRO A 52 -3.30 -2.24 -3.99
C PRO A 52 -4.82 -2.04 -3.90
N VAL A 53 -5.32 -1.02 -4.60
CA VAL A 53 -6.74 -0.69 -4.72
C VAL A 53 -7.14 -0.75 -6.19
N TYR A 54 -7.96 -1.72 -6.53
CA TYR A 54 -8.46 -1.96 -7.89
C TYR A 54 -9.74 -1.18 -8.15
N VAL A 55 -9.70 -0.28 -9.11
CA VAL A 55 -10.83 0.51 -9.60
C VAL A 55 -11.19 -0.03 -10.96
N ASP A 56 -12.30 -0.77 -11.05
CA ASP A 56 -12.85 -1.29 -12.31
C ASP A 56 -11.91 -2.22 -13.12
N VAL A 57 -10.92 -2.80 -12.44
CA VAL A 57 -9.99 -3.79 -12.99
C VAL A 57 -10.58 -5.18 -12.88
N THR A 58 -10.58 -5.93 -13.98
CA THR A 58 -11.02 -7.34 -13.99
C THR A 58 -9.91 -8.28 -13.50
N PRO A 59 -10.23 -9.50 -13.05
CA PRO A 59 -9.23 -10.48 -12.60
C PRO A 59 -8.16 -10.81 -13.65
N GLU A 60 -8.52 -10.76 -14.93
CA GLU A 60 -7.65 -11.04 -16.08
C GLU A 60 -6.63 -9.92 -16.29
N GLN A 61 -7.02 -8.68 -15.99
CA GLN A 61 -6.17 -7.49 -16.07
C GLN A 61 -5.29 -7.30 -14.83
N MET A 62 -5.49 -8.09 -13.78
CA MET A 62 -4.77 -7.96 -12.51
C MET A 62 -3.30 -8.41 -12.66
N PRO A 63 -2.32 -7.51 -12.40
CA PRO A 63 -0.91 -7.86 -12.50
C PRO A 63 -0.54 -9.03 -11.59
N LEU A 64 0.15 -10.03 -12.14
CA LEU A 64 0.60 -11.21 -11.37
C LEU A 64 1.47 -10.80 -10.18
N THR A 65 2.28 -9.76 -10.35
CA THR A 65 3.17 -9.21 -9.31
C THR A 65 2.41 -8.67 -8.10
N LEU A 66 1.12 -8.36 -8.23
CA LEU A 66 0.29 -7.90 -7.11
C LEU A 66 -0.64 -8.96 -6.52
N ARG A 67 -0.74 -10.13 -7.13
CA ARG A 67 -1.69 -11.18 -6.68
C ARG A 67 -1.37 -11.73 -5.28
N HIS A 68 -0.11 -11.66 -4.87
CA HIS A 68 0.30 -12.08 -3.53
C HIS A 68 -0.04 -11.04 -2.43
N LEU A 69 -0.39 -9.82 -2.82
CA LEU A 69 -0.75 -8.76 -1.88
C LEU A 69 -2.25 -8.78 -1.56
N THR A 70 -2.59 -8.38 -0.34
CA THR A 70 -4.00 -8.20 0.05
C THR A 70 -4.57 -6.94 -0.61
N GLY A 71 -5.14 -7.13 -1.80
CA GLY A 71 -5.79 -6.06 -2.54
C GLY A 71 -7.23 -5.76 -2.11
N LEU A 72 -7.66 -4.53 -2.39
CA LEU A 72 -9.01 -4.03 -2.15
C LEU A 72 -9.65 -3.68 -3.49
N LYS A 73 -10.91 -4.08 -3.71
CA LYS A 73 -11.67 -3.60 -4.87
C LYS A 73 -12.50 -2.39 -4.46
N TYR A 74 -12.40 -1.31 -5.21
CA TYR A 74 -13.06 -0.04 -4.89
C TYR A 74 -14.58 -0.15 -4.86
N ARG A 75 -15.16 -0.92 -5.80
CA ARG A 75 -16.63 -1.12 -5.88
C ARG A 75 -17.19 -2.12 -4.87
N GLU A 76 -16.37 -2.77 -4.04
CA GLU A 76 -16.89 -3.68 -3.02
C GLU A 76 -17.64 -2.92 -1.92
N ARG A 77 -18.80 -3.47 -1.50
CA ARG A 77 -19.65 -2.92 -0.42
C ARG A 77 -18.87 -2.59 0.86
N TYR A 78 -17.82 -3.36 1.17
CA TYR A 78 -17.02 -3.21 2.39
C TYR A 78 -15.66 -2.53 2.16
N PHE A 79 -15.44 -1.90 1.01
CA PHE A 79 -14.17 -1.25 0.66
C PHE A 79 -13.65 -0.33 1.77
N LYS A 80 -14.48 0.62 2.22
CA LYS A 80 -14.10 1.61 3.25
C LYS A 80 -13.68 0.93 4.56
N LYS A 81 -14.44 -0.09 5.00
CA LYS A 81 -14.12 -0.85 6.20
C LYS A 81 -12.79 -1.59 6.05
N ARG A 82 -12.61 -2.34 4.95
CA ARG A 82 -11.38 -3.09 4.67
C ARG A 82 -10.15 -2.19 4.53
N LEU A 83 -10.31 -1.00 3.95
CA LEU A 83 -9.24 -0.01 3.88
C LEU A 83 -8.83 0.46 5.27
N ILE A 84 -9.79 0.90 6.08
CA ILE A 84 -9.53 1.34 7.47
C ILE A 84 -8.88 0.21 8.29
N ASP A 85 -9.37 -1.02 8.17
CA ASP A 85 -8.79 -2.18 8.86
C ASP A 85 -7.35 -2.45 8.41
N SER A 86 -7.07 -2.30 7.12
CA SER A 86 -5.73 -2.50 6.55
C SER A 86 -4.74 -1.43 7.01
N LEU A 87 -5.22 -0.19 7.21
CA LEU A 87 -4.45 0.93 7.78
C LEU A 87 -4.19 0.74 9.28
N LYS A 88 -5.18 0.27 10.05
CA LYS A 88 -5.05 0.02 11.49
C LYS A 88 -4.06 -1.11 11.79
N LYS A 89 -4.09 -2.20 11.01
CA LYS A 89 -3.17 -3.34 11.17
C LYS A 89 -1.69 -2.93 11.07
N THR A 90 -1.38 -1.89 10.31
CA THR A 90 -0.01 -1.40 10.13
C THR A 90 0.52 -0.67 11.37
N LYS A 91 -0.37 -0.10 12.20
CA LYS A 91 0.04 0.55 13.46
C LYS A 91 0.37 -0.45 14.57
N ALA A 92 -0.21 -1.65 14.53
CA ALA A 92 -0.08 -2.66 15.58
C ALA A 92 1.24 -3.45 15.55
N THR A 93 2.01 -3.38 14.46
CA THR A 93 3.29 -4.10 14.33
C THR A 93 4.45 -3.39 15.03
N CYS A 94 4.22 -2.19 15.57
CA CYS A 94 5.16 -1.48 16.42
C CYS A 94 4.86 -1.77 17.90
N CYS A 95 5.26 -2.95 18.39
CA CYS A 95 5.55 -3.12 19.82
C CYS A 95 7.03 -3.54 19.97
N PRO A 96 7.69 -3.06 21.03
CA PRO A 96 9.13 -2.86 21.08
C PRO A 96 9.87 -4.15 21.43
N SER A 97 11.00 -4.38 20.76
CA SER A 97 12.03 -5.29 21.27
C SER A 97 12.70 -4.63 22.48
N SER A 98 12.11 -4.80 23.67
CA SER A 98 12.84 -4.72 24.92
C SER A 98 13.30 -6.12 25.29
N THR A 99 14.52 -6.46 24.87
CA THR A 99 15.27 -7.59 25.43
C THR A 99 16.53 -7.02 26.07
N THR A 100 16.42 -6.77 27.36
CA THR A 100 17.55 -6.56 28.26
C THR A 100 17.98 -7.94 28.74
N GLY A 101 19.25 -8.27 28.55
CA GLY A 101 19.96 -9.40 29.14
C GLY A 101 21.39 -8.99 29.37
#